data_AF-A0A6V7JT70-F1
#
_entry.id   AF-A0A6V7JT70-F1
#
_cell.length_a   1.000
_cell.length_b   1.000
_cell.length_c   1.000
_cell.angle_alpha   90.00
_cell.angle_beta   90.00
_cell.angle_gamma   90.00
#
_symmetry.space_group_name_H-M   'P 1'
#
loop_
_entity.id
_entity.type
_entity.pdbx_description
1 polymer ?
#
loop_
_entity_poly.entity_id
_entity_poly.type
_entity_poly.pdbx_seq_one_letter_code
_entity_poly.pdbx_strand_id
1 'polypeptide(L)' 'DNRLQGGYENVPTRDIHMNQVDYEQQWLYFLKEYVRPLQELVFIGYFHD' A
#
# COMPACT_ATOMS: atom_id res chain seq x y z
N ASP A 1 0.98 11.25 3.45
CA ASP A 1 1.88 10.11 3.68
C ASP A 1 2.02 9.92 5.19
N ASN A 2 1.48 8.82 5.73
CA ASN A 2 1.50 8.56 7.17
C ASN A 2 2.60 7.56 7.47
N ARG A 3 3.84 8.03 7.53
CA ARG A 3 4.99 7.24 7.93
C ARG A 3 5.36 7.52 9.40
N LEU A 4 6.15 6.62 9.99
CA LEU A 4 6.50 6.67 11.42
C LEU A 4 7.51 7.79 11.70
N GLN A 5 7.10 8.78 12.49
CA GLN A 5 7.98 9.83 12.99
C GLN A 5 9.04 9.26 13.95
N GLY A 6 10.28 9.21 13.47
CA GLY A 6 11.43 8.72 14.23
C GLY A 6 12.77 9.14 13.65
N GLY A 7 12.90 10.42 13.28
CA GLY A 7 14.19 11.05 12.91
C GLY A 7 14.24 11.54 11.46
N TYR A 8 13.67 12.72 11.21
CA TYR A 8 13.68 13.44 9.92
C TYR A 8 13.05 12.69 8.73
N GLU A 9 11.87 13.17 8.32
CA GLU A 9 11.02 12.56 7.30
C GLU A 9 10.50 13.61 6.32
N ASN A 10 11.43 14.33 5.70
CA ASN A 10 11.13 15.39 4.75
C ASN A 10 11.90 15.16 3.46
N VAL A 11 11.88 13.90 3.00
CA VAL A 11 12.27 13.56 1.62
C VAL A 11 10.99 13.64 0.78
N PRO A 12 10.71 14.78 0.12
CA PRO A 12 9.59 14.84 -0.80
C PRO A 12 9.87 13.90 -1.97
N THR A 13 8.88 13.08 -2.29
CA THR A 13 8.84 12.32 -3.52
C THR A 13 8.09 13.13 -4.57
N ARG A 14 8.50 13.01 -5.83
CA ARG A 14 7.70 13.50 -6.96
C ARG A 14 6.82 12.36 -7.43
N ASP A 15 5.67 12.18 -6.79
CA ASP A 15 4.71 11.11 -7.05
C ASP A 15 3.29 11.64 -7.35
N ILE A 16 2.44 10.72 -7.76
CA ILE A 16 1.00 10.93 -7.94
C ILE A 16 0.32 9.77 -7.22
N HIS A 17 -0.52 10.10 -6.24
CA HIS A 17 -1.33 9.15 -5.53
C HIS A 17 -2.53 8.72 -6.39
N MET A 18 -2.97 7.47 -6.25
CA MET A 18 -4.09 6.93 -7.04
C MET A 18 -5.41 7.68 -6.82
N ASN A 19 -5.61 8.31 -5.65
CA ASN A 19 -6.77 9.15 -5.40
C ASN A 19 -6.71 10.52 -6.11
N GLN A 20 -5.52 10.99 -6.53
CA GLN A 20 -5.38 12.22 -7.33
C GLN A 20 -5.78 12.02 -8.79
N VAL A 21 -5.94 10.76 -9.22
CA VAL A 21 -6.30 10.36 -10.59
C VAL A 21 -7.50 9.42 -10.61
N ASP A 22 -8.35 9.46 -9.58
CA ASP A 22 -9.60 8.70 -9.45
C ASP A 22 -9.47 7.18 -9.67
N TYR A 23 -8.31 6.60 -9.33
CA TYR A 23 -7.97 5.19 -9.53
C TYR A 23 -7.78 4.40 -8.23
N GLU A 24 -8.10 5.01 -7.09
CA GLU A 24 -7.91 4.42 -5.76
C GLU A 24 -8.69 3.10 -5.60
N GLN A 25 -9.94 3.02 -6.08
CA GLN A 25 -10.76 1.82 -5.94
C GLN A 25 -10.19 0.64 -6.74
N GLN A 26 -9.70 0.89 -7.95
CA GLN A 26 -9.04 -0.08 -8.80
C GLN A 26 -7.74 -0.57 -8.17
N TRP A 27 -6.98 0.35 -7.55
CA TRP A 27 -5.77 0.01 -6.82
C TRP A 27 -6.06 -0.87 -5.59
N LEU A 28 -7.08 -0.52 -4.79
CA LEU A 28 -7.49 -1.33 -3.64
C LEU A 28 -7.98 -2.73 -4.06
N TYR A 29 -8.74 -2.82 -5.15
CA TYR A 29 -9.15 -4.10 -5.73
C TYR A 29 -7.93 -4.95 -6.12
N PHE A 30 -6.94 -4.35 -6.80
CA PHE A 30 -5.70 -5.04 -7.16
C PHE A 30 -4.95 -5.58 -5.93
N LEU A 31 -4.81 -4.78 -4.88
CA LEU A 31 -4.16 -5.20 -3.64
C LEU A 31 -4.87 -6.40 -3.00
N LYS A 32 -6.21 -6.36 -2.95
CA LYS A 32 -7.04 -7.41 -2.35
C LYS A 32 -6.98 -8.74 -3.12
N GLU A 33 -7.04 -8.67 -4.45
CA GLU A 33 -7.19 -9.87 -5.29
C GLU A 33 -5.85 -10.50 -5.66
N TYR A 34 -4.75 -9.73 -5.70
CA TYR A 34 -3.45 -10.23 -6.13
C TYR A 34 -2.37 -10.17 -5.06
N VAL A 35 -2.24 -9.04 -4.36
CA VAL A 35 -1.15 -8.85 -3.40
C VAL A 35 -1.42 -9.62 -2.10
N ARG A 36 -2.63 -9.57 -1.56
CA ARG A 36 -2.98 -10.30 -0.34
C ARG A 36 -2.78 -11.83 -0.47
N PRO A 37 -3.29 -12.52 -1.51
CA PRO A 37 -3.04 -13.97 -1.63
C PRO A 37 -1.56 -14.32 -1.76
N LEU A 38 -0.78 -13.48 -2.45
CA LEU A 38 0.67 -13.65 -2.51
C LEU A 38 1.31 -13.48 -1.14
N GLN A 39 0.89 -12.48 -0.38
CA GLN A 39 1.41 -12.20 0.96
C GLN A 39 1.11 -13.35 1.92
N GLU A 40 -0.12 -13.87 1.94
CA GLU A 40 -0.49 -15.03 2.76
C GLU A 40 0.27 -16.30 2.36
N LEU A 41 0.53 -16.50 1.07
CA LEU A 41 1.33 -17.62 0.56
C LEU A 41 2.78 -17.54 1.04
N VAL A 42 3.40 -16.35 0.98
CA VAL A 42 4.82 -16.16 1.30
C VAL A 42 5.05 -16.07 2.82
N PHE A 43 4.14 -15.42 3.55
CA PHE A 43 4.26 -15.18 4.98
C PHE A 43 3.29 -16.06 5.76
N ILE A 44 3.66 -17.33 5.91
CA ILE A 44 2.82 -18.34 6.58
C ILE A 44 2.45 -17.89 8.00
N GLY A 45 1.15 -17.91 8.30
CA GLY A 45 0.61 -17.50 9.60
C GLY A 45 0.28 -16.02 9.73
N TYR A 46 0.61 -15.21 8.71
CA TYR A 46 0.09 -13.86 8.58
C TYR A 46 -1.25 -13.87 7.82
N PHE A 47 -2.26 -13.23 8.41
CA PHE A 47 -3.61 -13.10 7.83
C PHE A 47 -4.02 -11.63 7.84
N HIS A 48 -4.69 -11.19 6.78
CA HIS A 48 -5.16 -9.80 6.64
C HIS A 48 -6.58 -9.76 6.09
N ASP A 49 -7.50 -9.21 6.89
CA ASP A 49 -8.91 -8.95 6.55
C ASP A 49 -9.22 -7.45 6.51
#